data_AF-A0A1H9B1M5-F1
#
_entry.id   AF-A0A1H9B1M5-F1
#
_cell.length_a   1.000
_cell.length_b   1.000
_cell.length_c   1.000
_cell.angle_alpha   90.00
_cell.angle_beta   90.00
_cell.angle_gamma   90.00
#
_symmetry.space_group_name_H-M   'P 1'
#
loop_
_entity.id
_entity.type
_entity.pdbx_description
1 polymer ?
#
loop_
_entity_poly.entity_id
_entity_poly.type
_entity_poly.pdbx_seq_one_letter_code
_entity_poly.pdbx_strand_id
1 'polypeptide(L)'
;MARKLDDILKELTMDQAKAAELMYENDLLPIGKRKSFTDIAKEVGVSDRSLRKWRQLPAMLEYKSAVTATYLTDSRTRIMQALVRECEAGNASMMKLYMQTEGMLIDRAELDVKTHAVDEAAVAAQLARIKQGLNR
;
A
#
# COMPACT_ATOMS: atom_id res chain seq x y z
N MET A 1 9.24 0.14 -6.73
CA MET A 1 10.00 0.83 -5.66
C MET A 1 9.53 2.27 -5.59
N ALA A 2 9.32 2.82 -4.40
CA ALA A 2 9.02 4.25 -4.25
C ALA A 2 10.22 5.07 -4.78
N ARG A 3 9.95 6.15 -5.52
CA ARG A 3 11.00 7.06 -5.99
C ARG A 3 11.65 7.76 -4.79
N LYS A 4 12.92 8.17 -4.94
CA LYS A 4 13.59 8.97 -3.91
C LYS A 4 12.93 10.34 -3.80
N LEU A 5 12.88 10.89 -2.58
CA LEU A 5 12.26 12.18 -2.30
C LEU A 5 12.87 13.31 -3.15
N ASP A 6 14.19 13.30 -3.32
CA ASP A 6 14.91 14.30 -4.11
C ASP A 6 14.48 14.34 -5.57
N ASP A 7 14.12 13.19 -6.15
CA ASP A 7 13.68 13.12 -7.55
C ASP A 7 12.25 13.64 -7.71
N ILE A 8 11.39 13.38 -6.72
CA ILE A 8 10.03 13.92 -6.67
C ILE A 8 10.08 15.44 -6.52
N LEU A 9 10.95 15.97 -5.63
CA LEU A 9 11.06 17.40 -5.37
C LEU A 9 11.53 18.19 -6.60
N LYS A 10 12.32 17.60 -7.50
CA LYS A 10 12.74 18.25 -8.76
C LYS A 10 11.57 18.53 -9.72
N GLU A 11 10.46 17.79 -9.59
CA GLU A 11 9.27 17.96 -10.42
C GLU A 11 8.27 18.97 -9.83
N LEU A 12 8.50 19.40 -8.59
CA LEU A 12 7.64 20.36 -7.89
C LEU A 12 8.28 21.74 -7.89
N THR A 13 7.47 22.78 -8.06
CA THR A 13 7.90 24.13 -7.70
C THR A 13 8.08 24.25 -6.19
N MET A 14 8.81 25.27 -5.73
CA MET A 14 8.97 25.53 -4.29
C MET A 14 7.62 25.65 -3.56
N ASP A 15 6.65 26.33 -4.16
CA ASP A 15 5.32 26.49 -3.58
C ASP A 15 4.54 25.17 -3.53
N GLN A 16 4.72 24.30 -4.55
CA GLN A 16 4.11 22.98 -4.58
C GLN A 16 4.73 22.06 -3.53
N ALA A 17 6.05 22.08 -3.37
CA ALA A 17 6.74 21.33 -2.33
C ALA A 17 6.28 21.77 -0.92
N LYS A 18 6.24 23.09 -0.66
CA LYS A 18 5.69 23.66 0.58
C LYS A 18 4.23 23.24 0.80
N ALA A 19 3.41 23.27 -0.25
CA ALA A 19 2.02 22.83 -0.17
C ALA A 19 1.91 21.32 0.14
N ALA A 20 2.79 20.48 -0.43
CA ALA A 20 2.82 19.05 -0.21
C ALA A 20 3.15 18.73 1.26
N GLU A 21 4.15 19.42 1.81
CA GLU A 21 4.55 19.33 3.21
C GLU A 21 3.41 19.76 4.15
N LEU A 22 2.84 20.95 3.95
CA LEU A 22 1.73 21.43 4.78
C LEU A 22 0.51 20.51 4.73
N MET A 23 0.17 19.95 3.57
CA MET A 23 -0.92 18.98 3.46
C MET A 23 -0.59 17.68 4.18
N TYR A 24 0.66 17.21 4.11
CA TYR A 24 1.12 16.04 4.83
C TYR A 24 1.05 16.24 6.35
N GLU A 25 1.61 17.34 6.86
CA GLU A 25 1.56 17.68 8.29
C GLU A 25 0.12 17.79 8.78
N ASN A 26 -0.75 18.39 7.99
CA ASN A 26 -2.16 18.51 8.31
C ASN A 26 -2.87 17.16 8.43
N ASP A 27 -2.49 16.17 7.64
CA ASP A 27 -3.06 14.81 7.72
C ASP A 27 -2.65 14.07 9.01
N LEU A 28 -1.48 14.40 9.58
CA LEU A 28 -1.03 13.85 10.86
C LEU A 28 -1.79 14.43 12.06
N LEU A 29 -2.44 15.59 11.90
CA LEU A 29 -3.22 16.21 12.97
C LEU A 29 -4.53 15.46 13.23
N PRO A 30 -5.02 15.42 14.49
CA PRO A 30 -6.36 14.94 14.81
C PRO A 30 -7.43 15.70 14.03
N ILE A 31 -8.55 15.05 13.67
CA ILE A 31 -9.60 15.60 12.78
C ILE A 31 -10.05 17.02 13.18
N GLY A 32 -10.18 17.31 14.48
CA GLY A 32 -10.60 18.63 14.97
C GLY A 32 -9.52 19.72 14.99
N LYS A 33 -8.25 19.39 14.70
CA LYS A 33 -7.12 20.33 14.63
C LYS A 33 -6.61 20.56 13.22
N ARG A 34 -7.20 19.90 12.21
CA ARG A 34 -6.81 20.05 10.82
C ARG A 34 -7.20 21.42 10.29
N LYS A 35 -6.27 22.10 9.63
CA LYS A 35 -6.50 23.30 8.83
C LYS A 35 -7.39 22.95 7.63
N SER A 36 -8.24 23.89 7.22
CA SER A 36 -9.00 23.76 5.98
C SER A 36 -8.11 23.92 4.76
N PHE A 37 -8.54 23.41 3.60
CA PHE A 37 -7.82 23.62 2.33
C PHE A 37 -7.63 25.11 2.00
N THR A 38 -8.63 25.92 2.31
CA THR A 38 -8.58 27.38 2.13
C THR A 38 -7.49 28.01 2.98
N ASP A 39 -7.30 27.54 4.22
CA ASP A 39 -6.28 28.08 5.12
C ASP A 39 -4.87 27.67 4.69
N ILE A 40 -4.69 26.42 4.25
CA ILE A 40 -3.43 25.95 3.67
C ILE A 40 -3.10 26.74 2.40
N ALA A 41 -4.09 26.98 1.53
CA ALA A 41 -3.90 27.76 0.32
C ALA A 41 -3.45 29.20 0.63
N LYS A 42 -4.02 29.83 1.66
CA LYS A 42 -3.61 31.15 2.16
C LYS A 42 -2.17 31.14 2.68
N GLU A 43 -1.78 30.11 3.42
CA GLU A 43 -0.42 29.97 3.99
C GLU A 43 0.66 29.72 2.91
N VAL A 44 0.28 29.06 1.82
CA VAL A 44 1.13 28.90 0.63
C VAL A 44 1.13 30.16 -0.23
N GLY A 45 0.06 30.97 -0.21
CA GLY A 45 -0.07 32.18 -1.02
C GLY A 45 -0.73 31.94 -2.39
N VAL A 46 -1.57 30.91 -2.50
CA VAL A 46 -2.23 30.52 -3.76
C VAL A 46 -3.75 30.44 -3.62
N SER A 47 -4.46 30.36 -4.75
CA SER A 47 -5.90 30.13 -4.72
C SER A 47 -6.23 28.69 -4.28
N ASP A 48 -7.36 28.50 -3.58
CA ASP A 48 -7.88 27.16 -3.23
C ASP A 48 -8.00 26.26 -4.47
N ARG A 49 -8.41 26.84 -5.61
CA ARG A 49 -8.49 26.12 -6.89
C ARG A 49 -7.13 25.63 -7.37
N SER A 50 -6.07 26.42 -7.19
CA SER A 50 -4.70 26.02 -7.54
C SER A 50 -4.25 24.85 -6.67
N LEU A 51 -4.44 24.95 -5.35
CA LEU A 51 -4.07 23.90 -4.41
C LEU A 51 -4.80 22.57 -4.71
N ARG A 52 -6.11 22.63 -5.02
CA ARG A 52 -6.89 21.45 -5.42
C ARG A 52 -6.36 20.79 -6.70
N LYS A 53 -5.92 21.57 -7.67
CA LYS A 53 -5.29 21.06 -8.90
C LYS A 53 -3.94 20.40 -8.59
N TRP A 54 -3.11 21.06 -7.77
CA TRP A 54 -1.80 20.52 -7.39
C TRP A 54 -1.91 19.18 -6.69
N ARG A 55 -2.88 19.00 -5.79
CA ARG A 55 -3.14 17.72 -5.11
C ARG A 55 -3.30 16.53 -6.06
N GLN A 56 -3.68 16.76 -7.31
CA GLN A 56 -3.88 15.71 -8.32
C GLN A 56 -2.61 15.40 -9.12
N LEU A 57 -1.54 16.18 -8.96
CA LEU A 57 -0.28 15.94 -9.65
C LEU A 57 0.38 14.65 -9.14
N PRO A 58 0.95 13.81 -10.04
CA PRO A 58 1.64 12.59 -9.63
C PRO A 58 2.73 12.82 -8.57
N ALA A 59 3.58 13.83 -8.78
CA ALA A 59 4.66 14.18 -7.84
C ALA A 59 4.13 14.56 -6.44
N MET A 60 2.95 15.19 -6.33
CA MET A 60 2.35 15.53 -5.04
C MET A 60 1.83 14.29 -4.29
N LEU A 61 1.26 13.33 -5.01
CA LEU A 61 0.80 12.06 -4.44
C LEU A 61 1.98 11.19 -4.00
N GLU A 62 3.02 11.14 -4.82
CA GLU A 62 4.24 10.40 -4.54
C GLU A 62 5.04 10.99 -3.38
N TYR A 63 5.08 12.33 -3.26
CA TYR A 63 5.68 13.00 -2.11
C TYR A 63 5.10 12.47 -0.79
N LYS A 64 3.77 12.42 -0.68
CA LYS A 64 3.08 11.94 0.52
C LYS A 64 3.45 10.49 0.83
N SER A 65 3.53 9.62 -0.19
CA SER A 65 3.93 8.22 -0.01
C SER A 65 5.36 8.09 0.48
N ALA A 66 6.31 8.81 -0.13
CA ALA A 66 7.73 8.78 0.22
C ALA A 66 7.99 9.29 1.65
N VAL A 67 7.35 10.39 2.04
CA VAL A 67 7.49 10.95 3.40
C VAL A 67 6.82 10.06 4.44
N THR A 68 5.65 9.48 4.13
CA THR A 68 4.98 8.54 5.04
C THR A 68 5.83 7.30 5.33
N ALA A 69 6.52 6.76 4.32
CA ALA A 69 7.41 5.60 4.52
C ALA A 69 8.56 5.93 5.50
N THR A 70 9.13 7.12 5.37
CA THR A 70 10.18 7.62 6.28
C THR A 70 9.62 7.80 7.70
N TYR A 71 8.46 8.43 7.83
CA TYR A 71 7.80 8.65 9.12
C TYR A 71 7.40 7.34 9.82
N LEU A 72 6.90 6.35 9.08
CA LEU A 72 6.58 5.03 9.62
C LEU A 72 7.83 4.29 10.09
N THR A 73 8.96 4.48 9.40
CA THR A 73 10.24 3.92 9.81
C THR A 73 10.69 4.51 11.15
N ASP A 74 10.62 5.84 11.31
CA ASP A 74 10.92 6.53 12.58
C ASP A 74 9.93 6.15 13.69
N SER A 75 8.65 6.04 13.36
CA SER A 75 7.59 5.73 14.31
C SER A 75 7.51 4.24 14.66
N ARG A 76 8.31 3.38 14.01
CA ARG A 76 8.21 1.91 14.13
C ARG A 76 8.32 1.46 15.59
N THR A 77 9.26 2.01 16.35
CA THR A 77 9.43 1.66 17.78
C THR A 77 8.19 2.02 18.60
N ARG A 78 7.57 3.19 18.34
CA ARG A 78 6.35 3.63 19.03
C ARG A 78 5.15 2.74 18.67
N ILE A 79 5.03 2.34 17.40
CA ILE A 79 3.99 1.41 16.93
C ILE A 79 4.16 0.04 17.60
N MET A 80 5.39 -0.50 17.63
CA MET A 80 5.67 -1.78 18.30
C MET A 80 5.43 -1.71 19.80
N GLN A 81 5.75 -0.60 20.47
CA GLN A 81 5.45 -0.42 21.89
C GLN A 81 3.94 -0.47 22.16
N ALA A 82 3.12 0.17 21.33
CA ALA A 82 1.67 0.10 21.44
C ALA A 82 1.14 -1.33 21.24
N LEU A 83 1.71 -2.06 20.27
CA LEU A 83 1.39 -3.47 20.03
C LEU A 83 1.69 -4.33 21.26
N VAL A 84 2.90 -4.22 21.83
CA VAL A 84 3.31 -4.97 23.03
C VAL A 84 2.38 -4.68 24.20
N ARG A 85 2.04 -3.41 24.44
CA ARG A 85 1.13 -3.03 25.52
C ARG A 85 -0.24 -3.70 25.41
N GLU A 86 -0.80 -3.78 24.20
CA GLU A 86 -2.08 -4.48 23.97
C GLU A 86 -1.96 -6.00 24.15
N CYS A 87 -0.83 -6.58 23.74
CA CYS A 87 -0.54 -7.99 24.01
C CYS A 87 -0.48 -8.27 25.52
N GLU A 88 0.24 -7.46 26.29
CA GLU A 88 0.32 -7.58 27.76
C GLU A 88 -1.04 -7.40 28.44
N ALA A 89 -1.93 -6.59 27.86
CA ALA A 89 -3.30 -6.41 28.32
C ALA A 89 -4.23 -7.60 28.00
N GLY A 90 -3.74 -8.64 27.33
CA GLY A 90 -4.51 -9.85 27.01
C GLY A 90 -5.29 -9.78 25.69
N ASN A 91 -5.00 -8.81 24.82
CA ASN A 91 -5.68 -8.68 23.52
C ASN A 91 -5.16 -9.75 22.53
N ALA A 92 -5.87 -10.88 22.44
CA ALA A 92 -5.52 -12.01 21.60
C ALA A 92 -5.35 -11.66 20.10
N SER A 93 -6.11 -10.69 19.60
CA SER A 93 -5.98 -10.23 18.21
C SER A 93 -4.65 -9.53 17.97
N MET A 94 -4.18 -8.74 18.94
CA MET A 94 -2.87 -8.08 18.87
C MET A 94 -1.72 -9.06 19.05
N MET A 95 -1.88 -10.07 19.93
CA MET A 95 -0.93 -11.17 20.03
C MET A 95 -0.80 -11.90 18.69
N LYS A 96 -1.93 -12.24 18.04
CA LYS A 96 -1.92 -12.86 16.71
C LYS A 96 -1.19 -11.98 15.68
N LEU A 97 -1.45 -10.68 15.67
CA LEU A 97 -0.76 -9.74 14.78
C LEU A 97 0.76 -9.74 15.00
N TYR A 98 1.20 -9.71 16.27
CA TYR A 98 2.61 -9.83 16.62
C TYR A 98 3.22 -11.15 16.11
N MET A 99 2.53 -12.27 16.31
CA MET A 99 2.99 -13.57 15.84
C MET A 99 3.06 -13.65 14.31
N GLN A 100 2.16 -12.97 13.60
CA GLN A 100 2.23 -12.83 12.15
C GLN A 100 3.43 -12.01 11.70
N THR A 101 3.71 -10.87 12.36
CA THR A 101 4.85 -10.02 12.00
C THR A 101 6.19 -10.70 12.19
N GLU A 102 6.30 -11.60 13.16
CA GLU A 102 7.51 -12.39 13.44
C GLU A 102 7.56 -13.72 12.64
N GLY A 103 6.56 -14.01 11.80
CA GLY A 103 6.52 -15.23 10.99
C GLY A 103 6.29 -16.52 11.79
N MET A 104 5.71 -16.42 12.99
CA MET A 104 5.47 -17.57 13.88
C MET A 104 4.21 -18.36 13.52
N LEU A 105 3.30 -17.79 12.72
CA LEU A 105 2.08 -18.48 12.30
C LEU A 105 2.31 -19.29 11.03
N ILE A 106 1.92 -20.57 11.08
CA ILE A 106 1.96 -21.49 9.94
C ILE A 106 0.53 -21.69 9.44
N ASP A 107 0.27 -21.28 8.21
CA ASP A 107 -0.98 -21.60 7.53
C ASP A 107 -0.87 -23.00 6.89
N ARG A 108 -1.56 -23.99 7.47
CA ARG A 108 -1.65 -25.34 6.92
C ARG A 108 -3.00 -25.51 6.22
N ALA A 109 -2.96 -25.80 4.93
CA ALA A 109 -4.13 -26.20 4.14
C ALA A 109 -3.93 -27.64 3.65
N GLU A 110 -4.92 -28.50 3.92
CA GLU A 110 -4.95 -29.86 3.36
C GLU A 110 -5.72 -29.79 2.03
N LEU A 111 -4.99 -29.98 0.92
CA LEU A 111 -5.57 -29.99 -0.42
C LEU A 111 -5.82 -31.44 -0.83
N ASP A 112 -7.09 -31.84 -0.86
CA ASP A 112 -7.50 -33.08 -1.50
C ASP A 112 -7.56 -32.87 -3.01
N VAL A 113 -6.47 -33.21 -3.70
CA VAL A 113 -6.41 -33.17 -5.16
C VAL A 113 -7.04 -34.45 -5.70
N LYS A 114 -8.34 -34.38 -6.00
CA LYS A 114 -9.02 -35.40 -6.79
C LYS A 114 -8.48 -35.36 -8.22
N THR A 115 -7.44 -36.15 -8.47
CA THR A 115 -7.03 -36.47 -9.83
C THR A 115 -8.08 -37.42 -10.41
N HIS A 116 -8.79 -36.96 -11.45
CA HIS A 116 -9.46 -37.90 -12.32
C HIS A 116 -8.39 -38.77 -12.96
N ALA A 117 -8.49 -40.10 -12.80
CA ALA A 117 -7.67 -41.02 -13.56
C ALA A 117 -7.85 -40.70 -15.04
N VAL A 118 -6.82 -40.12 -15.66
CA VAL A 118 -6.82 -39.87 -17.08
C VAL A 118 -6.62 -41.23 -17.74
N ASP A 119 -7.65 -41.74 -18.40
CA ASP A 119 -7.52 -42.93 -19.23
C ASP A 119 -6.65 -42.55 -20.44
N GLU A 120 -5.37 -42.92 -20.36
CA GLU A 120 -4.36 -42.66 -21.38
C GLU A 120 -4.79 -43.21 -22.75
N ALA A 121 -5.56 -44.31 -22.78
CA ALA A 121 -6.07 -44.88 -24.02
C ALA A 121 -7.15 -44.00 -24.65
N ALA A 122 -8.03 -43.41 -23.83
CA ALA A 122 -9.06 -42.49 -24.31
C ALA A 122 -8.45 -41.18 -24.86
N VAL A 123 -7.41 -40.66 -24.21
CA VAL A 123 -6.67 -39.47 -24.67
C VAL A 123 -5.89 -39.76 -25.95
N ALA A 124 -5.21 -40.90 -26.04
CA ALA A 124 -4.50 -41.32 -27.24
C ALA A 124 -5.46 -41.49 -28.44
N ALA A 125 -6.66 -42.06 -28.21
CA ALA A 125 -7.68 -42.20 -29.24
C ALA A 125 -8.22 -40.85 -29.74
N GLN A 126 -8.42 -39.87 -28.85
CA GLN A 126 -8.79 -38.51 -29.25
C GLN A 126 -7.67 -37.82 -30.05
N LEU A 127 -6.42 -37.95 -29.62
CA LEU A 127 -5.26 -37.40 -30.34
C LEU A 127 -5.14 -37.98 -31.75
N ALA A 128 -5.38 -39.28 -31.93
CA ALA A 128 -5.36 -39.93 -33.24
C ALA A 128 -6.47 -39.39 -34.16
N ARG A 129 -7.69 -39.19 -33.64
CA ARG A 129 -8.81 -38.60 -34.41
C ARG A 129 -8.51 -37.17 -34.85
N ILE A 130 -7.94 -36.36 -33.96
CA ILE A 130 -7.57 -34.97 -34.28
C ILE A 130 -6.47 -34.93 -35.34
N LYS A 131 -5.43 -35.78 -35.22
CA LYS A 131 -4.37 -35.89 -36.24
C LYS A 131 -4.88 -36.33 -37.61
N GLN A 132 -5.88 -37.21 -37.66
CA GLN A 132 -6.50 -37.62 -38.93
C GLN A 132 -7.37 -36.53 -39.55
N GLY A 133 -8.00 -35.68 -38.73
CA GLY A 133 -8.77 -34.52 -39.21
C GLY A 133 -7.91 -33.36 -39.71
N LEU A 134 -6.67 -33.24 -39.23
CA LEU A 134 -5.74 -32.18 -39.64
C LEU A 134 -5.02 -32.49 -40.97
N ASN A 135 -5.05 -33.74 -41.43
CA ASN A 135 -4.44 -34.22 -42.68
C ASN A 135 -5.46 -34.34 -43.84
N ARG A 136 -6.56 -33.59 -43.80
CA ARG A 136 -7.52 -33.44 -44.90
C ARG A 136 -7.54 -32.01 -45.42
#